data_AF-A0A8T5QW39-F1
#
_entry.id   AF-A0A8T5QW39-F1
#
_cell.length_a   1.000
_cell.length_b   1.000
_cell.length_c   1.000
_cell.angle_alpha   90.00
_cell.angle_beta   90.00
_cell.angle_gamma   90.00
#
_symmetry.space_group_name_H-M   'P 1'
#
loop_
_entity.id
_entity.type
_entity.pdbx_description
1 polymer ?
#
loop_
_entity_poly.entity_id
_entity_poly.type
_entity_poly.pdbx_seq_one_letter_code
_entity_poly.pdbx_strand_id
1 'polypeptide(L)'
;MIEFKDSLIELLTAPRTYPEMIWMVIPLIIVTIVMTFYFGMYKREQLGWNTAVSNSLVLIFVSIDLLRHIFNFTMPGSVMNFAETPFKTLVAGLIFIEGIALMFINMMHFLPKRISFAISSPLPINVTAYVVMTIVYTEMVFDWITLLAAIVLFFIIYIILKLLQLLERALIKRITEAKIEEEKVEIVTTKKELEEEKKKLALKEKVIKKEEELEKLEKEKLVEAKPSKKTAPKKKARKSRSKKK
;
A
#
# COMPACT_ATOMS: atom_id res chain seq x y z
N MET A 1 14.49 -41.30 -4.10
CA MET A 1 14.95 -39.95 -3.71
C MET A 1 15.46 -39.13 -4.89
N ILE A 2 16.03 -39.77 -5.93
CA ILE A 2 16.39 -39.12 -7.21
C ILE A 2 15.14 -38.50 -7.86
N GLU A 3 14.06 -39.27 -7.96
CA GLU A 3 12.77 -38.83 -8.55
C GLU A 3 12.19 -37.57 -7.90
N PHE A 4 12.20 -37.45 -6.57
CA PHE A 4 11.68 -36.26 -5.88
C PHE A 4 12.46 -34.98 -6.24
N LYS A 5 13.79 -35.08 -6.28
CA LYS A 5 14.64 -33.94 -6.62
C LYS A 5 14.38 -33.52 -8.06
N ASP A 6 14.21 -34.48 -8.96
CA ASP A 6 13.97 -34.22 -10.38
C ASP A 6 12.59 -33.57 -10.57
N SER A 7 11.53 -34.07 -9.92
CA SER A 7 10.20 -33.42 -9.92
C SER A 7 10.26 -31.99 -9.38
N LEU A 8 11.01 -31.74 -8.29
CA LEU A 8 11.14 -30.40 -7.72
C LEU A 8 11.93 -29.44 -8.64
N ILE A 9 12.99 -29.92 -9.28
CA ILE A 9 13.78 -29.14 -10.24
C ILE A 9 12.94 -28.85 -11.49
N GLU A 10 12.23 -29.84 -12.01
CA GLU A 10 11.35 -29.66 -13.15
C GLU A 10 10.24 -28.64 -12.82
N LEU A 11 9.62 -28.74 -11.65
CA LEU A 11 8.67 -27.73 -11.16
C LEU A 11 9.26 -26.32 -11.18
N LEU A 12 10.49 -26.12 -10.71
CA LEU A 12 11.13 -24.80 -10.64
C LEU A 12 11.62 -24.29 -12.01
N THR A 13 11.99 -25.19 -12.92
CA THR A 13 12.61 -24.86 -14.21
C THR A 13 11.64 -24.90 -15.38
N ALA A 14 10.40 -25.39 -15.19
CA ALA A 14 9.40 -25.51 -16.25
C ALA A 14 9.19 -24.22 -17.06
N PRO A 15 9.09 -23.00 -16.47
CA PRO A 15 8.92 -21.78 -17.27
C PRO A 15 10.13 -21.45 -18.16
N ARG A 16 11.32 -21.97 -17.83
CA ARG A 16 12.53 -21.83 -18.66
C ARG A 16 12.50 -22.80 -19.84
N THR A 17 12.04 -24.03 -19.62
CA THR A 17 11.95 -25.07 -20.65
C THR A 17 10.76 -24.85 -21.59
N TYR A 18 9.68 -24.28 -21.08
CA TYR A 18 8.42 -23.99 -21.78
C TYR A 18 8.10 -22.49 -21.69
N PRO A 19 8.74 -21.65 -22.52
CA PRO A 19 8.64 -20.19 -22.43
C PRO A 19 7.23 -19.64 -22.59
N GLU A 20 6.34 -20.36 -23.24
CA GLU A 20 4.94 -20.01 -23.38
C GLU A 20 4.20 -19.95 -22.03
N MET A 21 4.66 -20.70 -21.02
CA MET A 21 4.12 -20.62 -19.65
C MET A 21 4.38 -19.24 -19.02
N ILE A 22 5.46 -18.55 -19.41
CA ILE A 22 5.91 -17.29 -18.80
C ILE A 22 4.79 -16.24 -18.83
N TRP A 23 4.00 -16.21 -19.91
CA TRP A 23 2.89 -15.27 -20.08
C TRP A 23 1.83 -15.37 -18.99
N MET A 24 1.65 -16.55 -18.41
CA MET A 24 0.73 -16.79 -17.30
C MET A 24 1.45 -16.78 -15.95
N VAL A 25 2.67 -17.33 -15.87
CA VAL A 25 3.45 -17.40 -14.63
C VAL A 25 3.84 -16.02 -14.10
N ILE A 26 4.24 -15.07 -14.96
CA ILE A 26 4.64 -13.72 -14.50
C ILE A 26 3.48 -13.01 -13.78
N PRO A 27 2.26 -12.90 -14.36
CA PRO A 27 1.12 -12.33 -13.66
C PRO A 27 0.81 -13.01 -12.32
N LEU A 28 0.89 -14.35 -12.24
CA LEU A 28 0.68 -15.10 -10.99
C LEU A 28 1.70 -14.69 -9.91
N ILE A 29 2.97 -14.59 -10.28
CA ILE A 29 4.04 -14.17 -9.36
C ILE A 29 3.81 -12.72 -8.91
N ILE A 30 3.52 -11.80 -9.84
CA ILE A 30 3.28 -10.39 -9.52
C ILE A 30 2.08 -10.25 -8.56
N VAL A 31 0.95 -10.89 -8.86
CA VAL A 31 -0.24 -10.85 -7.99
C VAL A 31 0.08 -11.42 -6.61
N THR A 32 0.80 -12.54 -6.54
CA THR A 32 1.19 -13.13 -5.25
C THR A 32 2.05 -12.16 -4.44
N ILE A 33 3.06 -11.57 -5.05
CA ILE A 33 4.00 -10.66 -4.40
C ILE A 33 3.28 -9.39 -3.95
N VAL A 34 2.56 -8.71 -4.86
CA VAL A 34 1.86 -7.46 -4.59
C VAL A 34 0.82 -7.65 -3.48
N MET A 35 0.01 -8.71 -3.54
CA MET A 35 -1.00 -8.97 -2.52
C MET A 35 -0.39 -9.33 -1.17
N THR A 36 0.74 -10.05 -1.18
CA THR A 36 1.48 -10.39 0.05
C THR A 36 2.04 -9.14 0.73
N PHE A 37 2.61 -8.21 -0.05
CA PHE A 37 3.09 -6.92 0.45
C PHE A 37 1.93 -6.04 0.91
N TYR A 38 0.85 -5.96 0.12
CA TYR A 38 -0.33 -5.16 0.46
C TYR A 38 -0.90 -5.53 1.84
N PHE A 39 -1.21 -6.82 2.08
CA PHE A 39 -1.70 -7.25 3.39
C PHE A 39 -0.62 -7.25 4.47
N GLY A 40 0.66 -7.24 4.08
CA GLY A 40 1.80 -7.02 4.98
C GLY A 40 1.79 -5.62 5.59
N MET A 41 1.61 -4.59 4.75
CA MET A 41 1.50 -3.19 5.12
C MET A 41 0.20 -2.92 5.90
N TYR A 42 -0.93 -3.32 5.34
CA TYR A 42 -2.26 -2.96 5.84
C TYR A 42 -2.85 -4.05 6.74
N LYS A 43 -2.20 -4.36 7.87
CA LYS A 43 -2.62 -5.44 8.80
C LYS A 43 -4.06 -5.37 9.32
N ARG A 44 -4.67 -4.18 9.27
CA ARG A 44 -6.08 -3.97 9.68
C ARG A 44 -7.06 -4.38 8.59
N GLU A 45 -6.60 -4.43 7.35
CA GLU A 45 -7.38 -4.92 6.24
C GLU A 45 -7.33 -6.44 6.21
N GLN A 46 -8.50 -7.04 6.12
CA GLN A 46 -8.63 -8.49 5.95
C GLN A 46 -8.93 -8.75 4.48
N LEU A 47 -8.58 -9.96 4.01
CA LEU A 47 -9.02 -10.43 2.70
C LEU A 47 -10.55 -10.22 2.60
N GLY A 48 -11.02 -9.60 1.52
CA GLY A 48 -12.45 -9.39 1.29
C GLY A 48 -13.05 -10.53 0.47
N TRP A 49 -14.38 -10.67 0.50
CA TRP A 49 -15.08 -11.59 -0.39
C TRP A 49 -14.85 -11.27 -1.86
N ASN A 50 -14.81 -9.99 -2.22
CA ASN A 50 -14.45 -9.54 -3.57
C ASN A 50 -13.07 -10.06 -3.98
N THR A 51 -12.08 -9.97 -3.08
CA THR A 51 -10.73 -10.50 -3.33
C THR A 51 -10.73 -12.02 -3.48
N ALA A 52 -11.48 -12.74 -2.65
CA ALA A 52 -11.59 -14.20 -2.73
C ALA A 52 -12.22 -14.65 -4.08
N VAL A 53 -13.29 -13.97 -4.51
CA VAL A 53 -13.91 -14.18 -5.83
C VAL A 53 -12.91 -13.86 -6.95
N SER A 54 -12.23 -12.71 -6.91
CA SER A 54 -11.22 -12.35 -7.91
C SER A 54 -10.08 -13.36 -7.99
N ASN A 55 -9.63 -13.91 -6.86
CA ASN A 55 -8.61 -14.97 -6.86
C ASN A 55 -9.14 -16.25 -7.52
N SER A 56 -10.38 -16.65 -7.29
CA SER A 56 -10.94 -17.83 -7.96
C SER A 56 -11.02 -17.71 -9.48
N LEU A 57 -11.17 -16.48 -10.01
CA LEU A 57 -11.11 -16.22 -11.47
C LEU A 57 -9.73 -16.56 -12.05
N VAL A 58 -8.65 -16.50 -11.26
CA VAL A 58 -7.31 -16.87 -11.70
C VAL A 58 -7.26 -18.34 -12.13
N LEU A 59 -7.86 -19.25 -11.36
CA LEU A 59 -7.94 -20.67 -11.73
C LEU A 59 -8.73 -20.88 -13.03
N ILE A 60 -9.81 -20.12 -13.21
CA ILE A 60 -10.62 -20.17 -14.43
C ILE A 60 -9.79 -19.71 -15.63
N PHE A 61 -9.11 -18.56 -15.54
CA PHE A 61 -8.26 -18.05 -16.63
C PHE A 61 -7.09 -18.99 -16.96
N VAL A 62 -6.43 -19.53 -15.94
CA VAL A 62 -5.35 -20.51 -16.13
C VAL A 62 -5.90 -21.76 -16.80
N SER A 63 -7.04 -22.28 -16.36
CA SER A 63 -7.62 -23.47 -16.98
C SER A 63 -8.03 -23.24 -18.44
N ILE A 64 -8.53 -22.06 -18.78
CA ILE A 64 -8.82 -21.69 -20.18
C ILE A 64 -7.53 -21.70 -21.00
N ASP A 65 -6.43 -21.16 -20.46
CA ASP A 65 -5.13 -21.19 -21.13
C ASP A 65 -4.60 -22.63 -21.31
N LEU A 66 -4.79 -23.50 -20.32
CA LEU A 66 -4.43 -24.91 -20.39
C LEU A 66 -5.25 -25.66 -21.45
N LEU A 67 -6.56 -25.44 -21.50
CA LEU A 67 -7.41 -26.01 -22.55
C LEU A 67 -7.02 -25.49 -23.93
N ARG A 68 -6.66 -24.22 -24.05
CA ARG A 68 -6.11 -23.63 -25.29
C ARG A 68 -4.78 -24.29 -25.68
N HIS A 69 -3.89 -24.56 -24.73
CA HIS A 69 -2.64 -25.27 -24.98
C HIS A 69 -2.91 -26.68 -25.51
N ILE A 70 -3.78 -27.45 -24.85
CA ILE A 70 -4.17 -28.80 -25.28
C ILE A 70 -4.79 -28.77 -26.68
N PHE A 71 -5.67 -27.81 -26.96
CA PHE A 71 -6.29 -27.63 -28.28
C PHE A 71 -5.27 -27.40 -29.41
N ASN A 72 -4.04 -27.00 -29.10
CA ASN A 72 -2.96 -26.76 -30.07
C ASN A 72 -1.77 -27.70 -29.91
N PHE A 73 -1.90 -28.82 -29.18
CA PHE A 73 -0.78 -29.68 -28.80
C PHE A 73 -0.17 -30.46 -29.98
N THR A 74 -0.91 -31.39 -30.59
CA THR A 74 -0.43 -32.21 -31.74
C THR A 74 -0.75 -31.54 -33.07
N MET A 75 -2.03 -31.21 -33.25
CA MET A 75 -2.55 -30.56 -34.45
C MET A 75 -3.22 -29.23 -34.05
N PRO A 76 -2.72 -28.07 -34.52
CA PRO A 76 -3.30 -26.78 -34.20
C PRO A 76 -4.80 -26.74 -34.54
N GLY A 77 -5.63 -26.36 -33.57
CA GLY A 77 -7.07 -26.23 -33.77
C GLY A 77 -7.88 -27.53 -33.73
N SER A 78 -7.29 -28.65 -33.29
CA SER A 78 -7.96 -29.95 -33.32
C SER A 78 -8.57 -30.33 -31.97
N VAL A 79 -9.86 -30.65 -31.98
CA VAL A 79 -10.57 -31.23 -30.82
C VAL A 79 -10.09 -32.65 -30.49
N MET A 80 -9.42 -33.34 -31.41
CA MET A 80 -8.88 -34.68 -31.15
C MET A 80 -7.76 -34.67 -30.11
N ASN A 81 -7.05 -33.54 -29.96
CA ASN A 81 -5.96 -33.42 -28.98
C ASN A 81 -6.44 -33.66 -27.54
N PHE A 82 -7.71 -33.35 -27.23
CA PHE A 82 -8.30 -33.63 -25.92
C PHE A 82 -8.44 -35.14 -25.65
N ALA A 83 -8.76 -35.91 -26.69
CA ALA A 83 -8.87 -37.37 -26.61
C ALA A 83 -7.49 -38.05 -26.62
N GLU A 84 -6.51 -37.46 -27.31
CA GLU A 84 -5.12 -37.94 -27.32
C GLU A 84 -4.39 -37.68 -25.98
N THR A 85 -4.76 -36.62 -25.26
CA THR A 85 -4.18 -36.26 -23.96
C THR A 85 -5.23 -36.27 -22.85
N PRO A 86 -5.87 -37.42 -22.57
CA PRO A 86 -7.04 -37.48 -21.69
C PRO A 86 -6.69 -37.08 -20.26
N PHE A 87 -5.49 -37.41 -19.78
CA PHE A 87 -5.02 -37.03 -18.46
C PHE A 87 -4.85 -35.51 -18.30
N LYS A 88 -4.18 -34.85 -19.26
CA LYS A 88 -4.00 -33.38 -19.25
C LYS A 88 -5.34 -32.65 -19.33
N THR A 89 -6.24 -33.16 -20.17
CA THR A 89 -7.62 -32.66 -20.30
C THR A 89 -8.39 -32.79 -19.00
N LEU A 90 -8.30 -33.94 -18.33
CA LEU A 90 -8.95 -34.17 -17.03
C LEU A 90 -8.42 -33.19 -15.97
N VAL A 91 -7.10 -33.03 -15.86
CA VAL A 91 -6.49 -32.12 -14.88
C VAL A 91 -6.90 -30.66 -15.14
N ALA A 92 -6.82 -30.19 -16.39
CA ALA A 92 -7.27 -28.84 -16.75
C ALA A 92 -8.77 -28.63 -16.48
N GLY A 93 -9.60 -29.64 -16.77
CA GLY A 93 -11.04 -29.62 -16.48
C GLY A 93 -11.35 -29.58 -14.99
N LEU A 94 -10.61 -30.33 -14.16
CA LEU A 94 -10.79 -30.32 -12.70
C LEU A 94 -10.48 -28.95 -12.09
N ILE A 95 -9.40 -28.29 -12.52
CA ILE A 95 -9.09 -26.92 -12.04
C ILE A 95 -10.11 -25.90 -12.55
N PHE A 96 -10.64 -26.08 -13.77
CA PHE A 96 -11.71 -25.21 -14.26
C PHE A 96 -12.96 -25.32 -13.37
N ILE A 97 -13.37 -26.54 -13.04
CA ILE A 97 -14.49 -26.81 -12.15
C ILE A 97 -14.20 -26.30 -10.74
N GLU A 98 -12.99 -26.49 -10.21
CA GLU A 98 -12.57 -25.96 -8.91
C GLU A 98 -12.67 -24.43 -8.88
N GLY A 99 -12.17 -23.74 -9.92
CA GLY A 99 -12.25 -22.29 -10.06
C GLY A 99 -13.70 -21.80 -10.04
N ILE A 100 -14.60 -22.45 -10.79
CA ILE A 100 -16.03 -22.14 -10.78
C ILE A 100 -16.64 -22.42 -9.40
N ALA A 101 -16.34 -23.56 -8.79
CA ALA A 101 -16.86 -23.93 -7.48
C ALA A 101 -16.44 -22.93 -6.41
N LEU A 102 -15.15 -22.56 -6.36
CA LEU A 102 -14.63 -21.56 -5.43
C LEU A 102 -15.26 -20.18 -5.68
N MET A 103 -15.46 -19.79 -6.93
CA MET A 103 -16.15 -18.55 -7.29
C MET A 103 -17.57 -18.52 -6.69
N PHE A 104 -18.35 -19.58 -6.88
CA PHE A 104 -19.70 -19.68 -6.31
C PHE A 104 -19.69 -19.74 -4.78
N ILE A 105 -18.80 -20.53 -4.17
CA ILE A 105 -18.65 -20.61 -2.71
C ILE A 105 -18.36 -19.23 -2.11
N ASN A 106 -17.45 -18.47 -2.73
CA ASN A 106 -17.07 -17.13 -2.28
C ASN A 106 -18.18 -16.11 -2.51
N MET A 107 -18.85 -16.14 -3.68
CA MET A 107 -19.95 -15.22 -4.01
C MET A 107 -21.17 -15.43 -3.11
N MET A 108 -21.49 -16.69 -2.81
CA MET A 108 -22.64 -17.07 -1.97
C MET A 108 -22.32 -17.11 -0.48
N HIS A 109 -21.06 -16.87 -0.09
CA HIS A 109 -20.61 -16.95 1.30
C HIS A 109 -20.89 -18.33 1.95
N PHE A 110 -20.79 -19.41 1.18
CA PHE A 110 -21.23 -20.75 1.60
C PHE A 110 -20.36 -21.34 2.73
N LEU A 111 -19.07 -20.99 2.78
CA LEU A 111 -18.13 -21.45 3.81
C LEU A 111 -17.86 -20.38 4.87
N PRO A 112 -17.48 -20.77 6.10
CA PRO A 112 -16.98 -19.84 7.10
C PRO A 112 -15.81 -19.01 6.56
N LYS A 113 -15.83 -17.70 6.85
CA LYS A 113 -14.83 -16.71 6.40
C LYS A 113 -13.38 -17.20 6.50
N ARG A 114 -13.00 -17.84 7.62
CA ARG A 114 -11.64 -18.35 7.84
C ARG A 114 -11.21 -19.42 6.83
N ILE A 115 -12.13 -20.33 6.49
CA ILE A 115 -11.86 -21.44 5.57
C ILE A 115 -11.83 -20.90 4.13
N SER A 116 -12.85 -20.14 3.75
CA SER A 116 -12.95 -19.55 2.41
C SER A 116 -11.71 -18.71 2.09
N PHE A 117 -11.26 -17.89 3.04
CA PHE A 117 -10.11 -17.03 2.82
C PHE A 117 -8.78 -17.75 2.90
N ALA A 118 -8.70 -18.89 3.62
CA ALA A 118 -7.51 -19.72 3.58
C ALA A 118 -7.33 -20.32 2.18
N ILE A 119 -8.35 -21.00 1.66
CA ILE A 119 -8.27 -21.70 0.37
C ILE A 119 -8.27 -20.76 -0.84
N SER A 120 -8.95 -19.60 -0.74
CA SER A 120 -9.02 -18.59 -1.81
C SER A 120 -8.05 -17.43 -1.60
N SER A 121 -7.03 -17.59 -0.74
CA SER A 121 -5.95 -16.61 -0.67
C SER A 121 -5.06 -16.67 -1.93
N PRO A 122 -4.34 -15.59 -2.27
CA PRO A 122 -3.52 -15.56 -3.49
C PRO A 122 -2.48 -16.68 -3.54
N LEU A 123 -1.89 -17.07 -2.41
CA LEU A 123 -0.81 -18.06 -2.37
C LEU A 123 -1.27 -19.48 -2.76
N PRO A 124 -2.26 -20.12 -2.10
CA PRO A 124 -2.76 -21.43 -2.52
C PRO A 124 -3.29 -21.45 -3.94
N ILE A 125 -4.03 -20.41 -4.34
CA ILE A 125 -4.57 -20.29 -5.70
C ILE A 125 -3.45 -20.25 -6.74
N ASN A 126 -2.49 -19.33 -6.58
CA ASN A 126 -1.44 -19.13 -7.58
C ASN A 126 -0.43 -20.28 -7.61
N VAL A 127 -0.14 -20.92 -6.46
CA VAL A 127 0.71 -22.13 -6.42
C VAL A 127 -0.01 -23.32 -7.05
N THR A 128 -1.30 -23.51 -6.78
CA THR A 128 -2.10 -24.59 -7.40
C THR A 128 -2.15 -24.39 -8.92
N ALA A 129 -2.45 -23.17 -9.37
CA ALA A 129 -2.39 -22.81 -10.78
C ALA A 129 -1.03 -23.12 -11.40
N TYR A 130 0.06 -22.70 -10.76
CA TYR A 130 1.42 -22.94 -11.24
C TYR A 130 1.75 -24.43 -11.37
N VAL A 131 1.48 -25.22 -10.32
CA VAL A 131 1.76 -26.66 -10.30
C VAL A 131 0.99 -27.37 -11.41
N VAL A 132 -0.29 -27.05 -11.58
CA VAL A 132 -1.12 -27.66 -12.61
C VAL A 132 -0.68 -27.23 -14.00
N MET A 133 -0.31 -25.96 -14.17
CA MET A 133 0.31 -25.52 -15.42
C MET A 133 1.53 -26.35 -15.74
N THR A 134 2.45 -26.54 -14.79
CA THR A 134 3.63 -27.38 -15.01
C THR A 134 3.24 -28.80 -15.43
N ILE A 135 2.30 -29.46 -14.72
CA ILE A 135 1.86 -30.82 -15.08
C ILE A 135 1.29 -30.90 -16.50
N VAL A 136 0.56 -29.87 -16.96
CA VAL A 136 -0.07 -29.87 -18.29
C VAL A 136 0.91 -29.50 -19.40
N TYR A 137 1.75 -28.49 -19.17
CA TYR A 137 2.74 -28.04 -20.14
C TYR A 137 3.89 -29.04 -20.31
N THR A 138 4.32 -29.68 -19.21
CA THR A 138 5.35 -30.71 -19.27
C THR A 138 4.73 -32.09 -19.46
N GLU A 139 5.55 -33.12 -19.57
CA GLU A 139 5.12 -34.52 -19.57
C GLU A 139 5.27 -35.17 -18.19
N MET A 140 5.26 -34.34 -17.14
CA MET A 140 5.43 -34.80 -15.76
C MET A 140 4.28 -35.74 -15.36
N VAL A 141 4.65 -36.91 -14.85
CA VAL A 141 3.69 -37.88 -14.31
C VAL A 141 3.15 -37.36 -12.97
N PHE A 142 1.83 -37.34 -12.84
CA PHE A 142 1.19 -36.98 -11.58
C PHE A 142 1.09 -38.17 -10.64
N ASP A 143 2.06 -38.26 -9.73
CA ASP A 143 2.12 -39.28 -8.70
C ASP A 143 2.26 -38.63 -7.30
N TRP A 144 2.40 -39.49 -6.27
CA TRP A 144 2.60 -39.02 -4.90
C TRP A 144 3.92 -38.25 -4.70
N ILE A 145 4.92 -38.48 -5.55
CA ILE A 145 6.22 -37.80 -5.50
C ILE A 145 6.08 -36.36 -6.02
N THR A 146 5.41 -36.19 -7.16
CA THR A 146 5.04 -34.88 -7.71
C THR A 146 4.16 -34.09 -6.75
N LEU A 147 3.19 -34.73 -6.09
CA LEU A 147 2.38 -34.08 -5.06
C LEU A 147 3.22 -33.62 -3.86
N LEU A 148 4.13 -34.46 -3.37
CA LEU A 148 5.05 -34.10 -2.29
C LEU A 148 5.97 -32.94 -2.70
N ALA A 149 6.47 -32.95 -3.94
CA ALA A 149 7.29 -31.87 -4.49
C ALA A 149 6.52 -30.55 -4.59
N ALA A 150 5.24 -30.60 -5.00
CA ALA A 150 4.35 -29.43 -5.02
C ALA A 150 4.09 -28.87 -3.62
N ILE A 151 3.90 -29.72 -2.61
CA ILE A 151 3.75 -29.30 -1.20
C ILE A 151 5.03 -28.63 -0.71
N VAL A 152 6.20 -29.21 -1.00
CA VAL A 152 7.49 -28.62 -0.62
C VAL A 152 7.70 -27.28 -1.33
N LEU A 153 7.36 -27.17 -2.61
CA LEU A 153 7.39 -25.92 -3.36
C LEU A 153 6.50 -24.85 -2.71
N PHE A 154 5.27 -25.21 -2.31
CA PHE A 154 4.37 -24.31 -1.58
C PHE A 154 5.03 -23.75 -0.31
N PHE A 155 5.66 -24.62 0.50
CA PHE A 155 6.34 -24.18 1.72
C PHE A 155 7.59 -23.33 1.44
N ILE A 156 8.37 -23.65 0.40
CA ILE A 156 9.51 -22.83 -0.03
C ILE A 156 9.03 -21.41 -0.38
N ILE A 157 8.00 -21.30 -1.22
CA ILE A 157 7.42 -20.00 -1.62
C ILE A 157 6.87 -19.27 -0.39
N TYR A 158 6.15 -19.97 0.49
CA TYR A 158 5.64 -19.39 1.73
C TYR A 158 6.75 -18.80 2.61
N ILE A 159 7.87 -19.53 2.79
CA ILE A 159 9.02 -19.07 3.55
C ILE A 159 9.63 -17.83 2.90
N ILE A 160 9.85 -17.85 1.58
CA ILE A 160 10.38 -16.70 0.83
C ILE A 160 9.50 -15.46 1.04
N LEU A 161 8.18 -15.61 0.89
CA LEU A 161 7.22 -14.52 1.11
C LEU A 161 7.25 -14.00 2.55
N LYS A 162 7.40 -14.90 3.54
CA LYS A 162 7.57 -14.48 4.95
C LYS A 162 8.85 -13.70 5.18
N LEU A 163 9.96 -14.12 4.58
CA LEU A 163 11.22 -13.38 4.65
C LEU A 163 11.11 -12.00 4.00
N LEU A 164 10.44 -11.91 2.85
CA LEU A 164 10.15 -10.62 2.18
C LEU A 164 9.31 -9.70 3.07
N GLN A 165 8.25 -10.22 3.71
CA GLN A 165 7.44 -9.46 4.68
C GLN A 165 8.25 -8.99 5.90
N LEU A 166 9.25 -9.76 6.34
CA LEU A 166 10.13 -9.35 7.44
C LEU A 166 11.06 -8.20 7.00
N LEU A 167 11.65 -8.30 5.81
CA LEU A 167 12.49 -7.25 5.24
C LEU A 167 11.71 -5.94 5.05
N GLU A 168 10.50 -6.04 4.52
CA GLU A 168 9.57 -4.92 4.36
C GLU A 168 9.31 -4.18 5.67
N ARG A 169 8.98 -4.92 6.75
CA ARG A 169 8.74 -4.33 8.08
C ARG A 169 9.97 -3.58 8.59
N ALA A 170 11.16 -4.13 8.35
CA ALA A 170 12.41 -3.48 8.74
C ALA A 170 12.62 -2.17 7.94
N LEU A 171 12.33 -2.17 6.64
CA LEU A 171 12.43 -0.98 5.78
C LEU A 171 11.42 0.10 6.16
N ILE A 172 10.14 -0.26 6.34
CA ILE A 172 9.09 0.69 6.74
C ILE A 172 9.45 1.34 8.08
N LYS A 173 9.89 0.54 9.06
CA LYS A 173 10.31 1.06 10.37
C LYS A 173 11.40 2.13 10.22
N ARG A 174 12.45 1.86 9.43
CA ARG A 174 13.54 2.82 9.19
C ARG A 174 13.06 4.10 8.50
N ILE A 175 12.17 3.98 7.51
CA ILE A 175 11.59 5.13 6.82
C ILE A 175 10.73 5.97 7.77
N THR A 176 9.93 5.33 8.63
CA THR A 176 9.10 6.03 9.62
C THR A 176 9.96 6.74 10.67
N GLU A 177 11.01 6.08 11.17
CA GLU A 177 11.96 6.68 12.12
C GLU A 177 12.67 7.90 11.51
N ALA A 178 13.14 7.80 10.26
CA ALA A 178 13.76 8.91 9.55
C ALA A 178 12.80 10.10 9.36
N LYS A 179 11.55 9.85 8.95
CA LYS A 179 10.53 10.92 8.82
C LYS A 179 10.22 11.62 10.14
N ILE A 180 10.14 10.86 11.23
CA ILE A 180 9.92 11.41 12.57
C ILE A 180 11.13 12.26 13.02
N GLU A 181 12.35 11.85 12.66
CA GLU A 181 13.56 12.62 12.95
C GLU A 181 13.61 13.92 12.14
N GLU A 182 13.30 13.88 10.85
CA GLU A 182 13.18 15.06 9.98
C GLU A 182 12.13 16.05 10.53
N GLU A 183 10.93 15.57 10.88
CA GLU A 183 9.86 16.40 11.45
C GLU A 183 10.27 17.02 12.80
N LYS A 184 11.00 16.28 13.64
CA LYS A 184 11.55 16.82 14.90
C LYS A 184 12.58 17.92 14.66
N VAL A 185 13.46 17.74 13.67
CA VAL A 185 14.46 18.76 13.31
C VAL A 185 13.76 20.02 12.82
N GLU A 186 12.76 19.89 11.94
CA GLU A 186 11.95 21.01 11.43
C GLU A 186 11.24 21.76 12.57
N ILE A 187 10.58 21.04 13.48
CA ILE A 187 9.93 21.66 14.65
C ILE A 187 10.93 22.42 15.52
N VAL A 188 12.14 21.87 15.73
CA VAL A 188 13.18 22.53 16.53
C VAL A 188 13.71 23.78 15.83
N THR A 189 13.93 23.74 14.51
CA THR A 189 14.37 24.91 13.74
C THR A 189 13.32 26.01 13.74
N THR A 190 12.05 25.70 13.48
CA THR A 190 10.96 26.68 13.50
C THR A 190 10.77 27.30 14.89
N LYS A 191 10.90 26.52 15.97
CA LYS A 191 10.86 27.05 17.34
C LYS A 191 11.99 28.04 17.60
N LYS A 192 13.21 27.76 17.14
CA LYS A 192 14.35 28.68 17.28
C LYS A 192 14.14 29.98 16.51
N GLU A 193 13.65 29.89 15.27
CA GLU A 193 13.34 31.06 14.44
C GLU A 193 12.26 31.95 15.10
N LEU A 194 11.19 31.34 15.63
CA LEU A 194 10.14 32.04 16.36
C LEU A 194 10.65 32.71 17.64
N GLU A 195 11.56 32.07 18.38
CA GLU A 195 12.19 32.68 19.56
C GLU A 195 13.07 33.88 19.20
N GLU A 196 13.84 33.79 18.11
CA GLU A 196 14.64 34.91 17.61
C GLU A 196 13.77 36.08 17.13
N GLU A 197 12.68 35.79 16.43
CA GLU A 197 11.73 36.82 15.98
C GLU A 197 11.06 37.53 17.17
N LYS A 198 10.61 36.76 18.19
CA LYS A 198 10.07 37.32 19.44
C LYS A 198 11.09 38.22 20.15
N LYS A 199 12.37 37.83 20.19
CA LYS A 199 13.44 38.67 20.76
C LYS A 199 13.61 39.97 19.96
N LYS A 200 13.58 39.92 18.63
CA LYS A 200 13.66 41.11 17.75
C LYS A 200 12.46 42.04 17.95
N LEU A 201 11.25 41.51 18.05
CA LEU A 201 10.03 42.28 18.31
C LEU A 201 10.06 42.95 19.69
N ALA A 202 10.45 42.21 20.74
CA ALA A 202 10.59 42.76 22.09
C ALA A 202 11.65 43.88 22.15
N LEU A 203 12.71 43.79 21.35
CA LEU A 203 13.71 44.86 21.24
C LEU A 203 13.15 46.09 20.53
N LYS A 204 12.40 45.91 19.43
CA LYS A 204 11.71 47.00 18.73
C LYS A 204 10.70 47.72 19.62
N GLU A 205 9.89 46.99 20.38
CA GLU A 205 8.95 47.58 21.35
C GLU A 205 9.66 48.42 22.42
N LYS A 206 10.83 47.98 22.91
CA LYS A 206 11.63 48.75 23.85
C LYS A 206 12.18 50.05 23.24
N VAL A 207 12.55 50.03 21.95
CA VAL A 207 13.01 51.23 21.24
C VAL A 207 11.85 52.22 21.07
N ILE A 208 10.70 51.75 20.58
CA ILE A 208 9.49 52.59 20.39
C ILE A 208 9.08 53.25 21.73
N LYS A 209 9.05 52.50 22.83
CA LYS A 209 8.73 53.06 24.16
C LYS A 209 9.70 54.16 24.59
N LYS A 210 11.01 53.99 24.34
CA LYS A 210 12.02 55.02 24.64
C LYS A 210 11.85 56.26 23.77
N GLU A 211 11.52 56.10 22.49
CA GLU A 211 11.25 57.22 21.58
C GLU A 211 10.00 58.00 22.03
N GLU A 212 8.92 57.30 22.40
CA GLU A 212 7.70 57.92 22.96
C GLU A 212 7.97 58.70 24.27
N GLU A 213 8.82 58.16 25.15
CA GLU A 213 9.24 58.85 26.39
C GLU A 213 10.07 60.11 26.09
N LEU A 214 11.01 60.04 25.15
CA LEU A 214 11.81 61.20 24.72
C LEU A 214 10.92 62.29 24.09
N GLU A 215 9.97 61.91 23.23
CA GLU A 215 9.04 62.85 22.60
C GLU A 215 8.15 63.55 23.66
N LYS A 216 7.72 62.82 24.71
CA LYS A 216 7.00 63.42 25.85
C LYS A 216 7.85 64.43 26.59
N LEU A 217 9.10 64.10 26.90
CA LEU A 217 10.04 65.00 27.59
C LEU A 217 10.34 66.26 26.76
N GLU A 218 10.47 66.13 25.44
CA GLU A 218 10.64 67.28 24.54
C GLU A 218 9.41 68.18 24.53
N LYS A 219 8.21 67.59 24.47
CA LYS A 219 6.94 68.34 24.56
C LYS A 219 6.80 69.07 25.90
N GLU A 220 7.18 68.46 27.01
CA GLU A 220 7.16 69.10 28.34
C GLU A 220 8.13 70.30 28.41
N LYS A 221 9.37 70.13 27.94
CA LYS A 221 10.36 71.22 27.88
C LYS A 221 9.88 72.39 27.00
N LEU A 222 9.20 72.11 25.88
CA LEU A 222 8.61 73.13 25.02
C LEU A 222 7.43 73.87 25.67
N VAL A 223 6.71 73.23 26.60
CA VAL A 223 5.63 73.87 27.37
C VAL A 223 6.20 74.76 28.47
N GLU A 224 7.24 74.31 29.20
CA GLU A 224 7.93 75.12 30.21
C GLU A 224 8.65 76.33 29.63
N ALA A 225 9.21 76.21 28.42
CA ALA A 225 9.88 77.31 27.73
C ALA A 225 8.94 78.41 27.20
N LYS A 226 7.61 78.21 27.23
CA LYS A 226 6.66 79.28 26.88
C LYS A 226 6.51 80.24 28.06
N PRO A 227 6.96 81.51 27.95
CA PRO A 227 6.83 82.47 29.04
C PRO A 227 5.36 82.65 29.42
N SER A 228 5.07 82.56 30.71
CA SER A 228 3.79 82.87 31.34
C SER A 228 3.22 84.18 30.75
N LYS A 229 2.32 84.06 29.78
CA LYS A 229 1.48 85.19 29.34
C LYS A 229 0.61 85.56 30.54
N LYS A 230 1.01 86.62 31.25
CA LYS A 230 0.20 87.31 32.26
C LYS A 230 -1.23 87.41 31.77
N THR A 231 -2.13 86.75 32.49
CA THR A 231 -3.58 86.86 32.34
C THR A 231 -3.99 88.33 32.43
N ALA A 232 -4.44 88.88 31.30
CA ALA A 232 -5.23 90.10 31.27
C ALA A 232 -6.64 89.83 31.84
N PRO A 233 -7.26 90.80 32.53
CA PRO A 233 -8.50 90.61 33.26
C PRO A 233 -9.67 90.31 32.33
N LYS A 234 -10.40 89.21 32.62
CA LYS A 234 -11.68 88.85 31.98
C LYS A 234 -12.72 89.95 32.21
N LYS A 235 -13.06 90.70 31.16
CA LYS A 235 -14.28 91.51 31.10
C LYS A 235 -15.50 90.58 31.14
N LYS A 236 -16.40 90.86 32.09
CA LYS A 236 -17.77 90.32 32.16
C LYS A 236 -18.49 90.60 30.83
N ALA A 237 -18.85 89.56 30.09
CA ALA A 237 -19.83 89.62 29.01
C ALA A 237 -21.06 88.79 29.42
N ARG A 238 -22.17 89.51 29.54
CA ARG A 238 -23.52 89.11 29.91
C ARG A 238 -24.27 88.63 28.65
N LYS A 239 -25.36 87.87 28.85
CA LYS A 239 -26.38 87.39 27.88
C LYS A 239 -26.02 86.05 27.22
N SER A 240 -26.91 85.10 26.99
CA SER A 240 -28.36 84.91 27.21
C SER A 240 -28.66 83.46 26.82
N ARG A 241 -29.32 82.67 27.65
CA ARG A 241 -30.72 82.22 27.46
C ARG A 241 -31.04 81.62 26.06
N SER A 242 -31.10 80.28 25.96
CA SER A 242 -32.04 79.50 25.11
C SER A 242 -31.76 78.01 25.36
N LYS A 243 -32.48 77.28 26.22
CA LYS A 243 -33.79 76.62 26.02
C LYS A 243 -33.92 75.78 24.74
N LYS A 244 -34.48 74.58 24.94
CA LYS A 244 -34.93 73.53 24.00
C LYS A 244 -33.84 72.53 23.61
N LYS A 245 -34.05 71.22 23.66
CA LYS A 245 -35.21 70.39 24.06
C LYS A 245 -34.67 69.00 24.34
#